data_AF-A0A9R1I5X1-F1
#
_entry.id   AF-A0A9R1I5X1-F1
#
_cell.length_a   1.000
_cell.length_b   1.000
_cell.length_c   1.000
_cell.angle_alpha   90.00
_cell.angle_beta   90.00
_cell.angle_gamma   90.00
#
_symmetry.space_group_name_H-M   'P 1'
#
loop_
_entity.id
_entity.type
_entity.pdbx_description
1 polymer ?
#
loop_
_entity_poly.entity_id
_entity_poly.type
_entity_poly.pdbx_seq_one_letter_code
_entity_poly.pdbx_strand_id
1 'polypeptide(L)'
;MSTLQGWPDLPDDLLHSIVPRLGSFLDLLAFAAACSSWRAAFSSYPSKHTLLQMLPPLLLQPDVHECPPRPRPFSNSLVPTHSCHVTDLANQGTYMRCQIPRFSPFGESKSPQSPLDSSYFGGVSYGHLILFNQNQSCLVIDVFTGVSFSTPKLPVDENTFLDHASLTAPLTSPNSYLMVTKGRHYFFWRVGSKSWLRRSLHNGTIEKVMVFKGQIFGMDNDCRLIIMNLVPRIRIQKITVDPGESMHNKWHLPHPWLVACGDMLLLVGCHRSFPSTGDTFEAFRLDLTSEPAKWMKVEKLENWAIFISTDDRSQPLCCMNPERWGGRSNSIYFYFHDSNNWINFELDKPLQGNASTPTIFICRGRASMMQPTWVVPSMFYS
;
A
#
# COMPACT_ATOMS: atom_id res chain seq x y z
N MET A 1 -44.02 -13.71 -25.83
CA MET A 1 -42.87 -12.90 -26.29
C MET A 1 -41.76 -13.08 -25.26
N SER A 2 -40.78 -13.92 -25.57
CA SER A 2 -39.56 -14.09 -24.76
C SER A 2 -38.70 -12.85 -24.95
N THR A 3 -38.62 -11.99 -23.93
CA THR A 3 -37.61 -10.93 -23.86
C THR A 3 -36.24 -11.59 -24.01
N LEU A 4 -35.48 -11.20 -25.02
CA LEU A 4 -34.10 -11.67 -25.22
C LEU A 4 -33.32 -11.43 -23.93
N GLN A 5 -32.95 -12.50 -23.23
CA GLN A 5 -32.03 -12.44 -22.08
C GLN A 5 -30.67 -11.96 -22.61
N GLY A 6 -30.40 -10.67 -22.43
CA GLY A 6 -29.12 -10.10 -22.80
C GLY A 6 -28.05 -10.40 -21.74
N TRP A 7 -26.80 -10.09 -22.06
CA TRP A 7 -25.70 -10.09 -21.08
C TRP A 7 -26.01 -9.32 -19.77
N PRO A 8 -26.78 -8.22 -19.75
CA PRO A 8 -27.17 -7.54 -18.51
C PRO A 8 -28.11 -8.35 -17.60
N ASP A 9 -28.84 -9.33 -18.14
CA ASP A 9 -29.88 -10.11 -17.45
C ASP A 9 -29.37 -11.48 -16.95
N LEU A 10 -28.05 -11.69 -16.95
CA LEU A 10 -27.45 -12.91 -16.43
C LEU A 10 -27.71 -13.04 -14.92
N PRO A 11 -28.06 -14.25 -14.42
CA PRO A 11 -28.22 -14.49 -12.99
C PRO A 11 -26.92 -14.27 -12.20
N ASP A 12 -27.05 -13.79 -10.97
CA ASP A 12 -25.93 -13.55 -10.05
C ASP A 12 -25.05 -14.79 -9.87
N ASP A 13 -25.65 -15.99 -9.79
CA ASP A 13 -24.91 -17.25 -9.65
C ASP A 13 -23.93 -17.50 -10.80
N LEU A 14 -24.33 -17.16 -12.03
CA LEU A 14 -23.46 -17.30 -13.20
C LEU A 14 -22.35 -16.25 -13.17
N LEU A 15 -22.68 -15.01 -12.83
CA LEU A 15 -21.73 -13.91 -12.67
C LEU A 15 -20.69 -14.24 -11.58
N HIS A 16 -21.12 -14.79 -10.45
CA HIS A 16 -20.25 -15.26 -9.36
C HIS A 16 -19.37 -16.44 -9.79
N SER A 17 -19.79 -17.26 -10.74
CA SER A 17 -18.95 -18.33 -11.31
C SER A 17 -17.84 -17.83 -12.25
N ILE A 18 -18.00 -16.63 -12.81
CA ILE A 18 -17.02 -15.98 -13.70
C ILE A 18 -15.93 -15.28 -12.87
N VAL A 19 -16.32 -14.56 -11.82
CA VAL A 19 -15.42 -13.78 -10.94
C VAL A 19 -14.12 -14.51 -10.55
N PRO A 20 -14.14 -15.73 -9.98
CA PRO A 20 -12.90 -16.42 -9.57
C PRO A 20 -12.03 -16.92 -10.72
N ARG A 21 -12.54 -16.90 -11.96
CA ARG A 21 -11.80 -17.27 -13.19
C ARG A 21 -11.03 -16.09 -13.77
N LEU A 22 -11.39 -14.86 -13.39
CA LEU A 22 -10.65 -13.67 -13.79
C LEU A 22 -9.33 -13.62 -13.00
N GLY A 23 -8.21 -13.70 -13.71
CA GLY A 23 -6.86 -13.81 -13.15
C GLY A 23 -6.20 -12.47 -12.84
N SER A 24 -6.95 -11.36 -12.93
CA SER A 24 -6.43 -10.00 -12.90
C SER A 24 -7.40 -9.06 -12.19
N PHE A 25 -6.86 -8.12 -11.41
CA PHE A 25 -7.64 -7.03 -10.84
C PHE A 25 -8.21 -6.10 -11.93
N LEU A 26 -7.50 -5.89 -13.05
CA LEU A 26 -7.98 -5.07 -14.15
C LEU A 26 -9.17 -5.72 -14.87
N ASP A 27 -9.14 -7.04 -15.07
CA ASP A 27 -10.27 -7.78 -15.63
C ASP A 27 -11.50 -7.72 -14.72
N LEU A 28 -11.29 -7.80 -13.40
CA LEU A 28 -12.36 -7.67 -12.42
C LEU A 28 -12.94 -6.26 -12.34
N LEU A 29 -12.09 -5.23 -12.52
CA LEU A 29 -12.54 -3.85 -12.66
C LEU A 29 -13.37 -3.69 -13.93
N ALA A 30 -12.94 -4.26 -15.06
CA ALA A 30 -13.69 -4.25 -16.31
C ALA A 30 -15.05 -4.98 -16.17
N PHE A 31 -15.05 -6.13 -15.48
CA PHE A 31 -16.26 -6.88 -15.13
C PHE A 31 -17.26 -6.01 -14.34
N ALA A 32 -16.79 -5.35 -13.27
CA ALA A 32 -17.63 -4.47 -12.46
C ALA A 32 -18.04 -3.16 -13.17
N ALA A 33 -17.32 -2.77 -14.22
CA ALA A 33 -17.63 -1.61 -15.05
C ALA A 33 -18.66 -1.90 -16.15
N ALA A 34 -18.89 -3.17 -16.51
CA ALA A 34 -19.73 -3.55 -17.65
C ALA A 34 -21.15 -2.98 -17.60
N CYS A 35 -21.88 -3.18 -16.49
CA CYS A 35 -23.20 -2.59 -16.25
C CYS A 35 -23.55 -2.59 -14.76
N SER A 36 -24.70 -1.99 -14.39
CA SER A 36 -25.16 -1.93 -12.98
C SER A 36 -25.43 -3.31 -12.37
N SER A 37 -26.00 -4.23 -13.15
CA SER A 37 -26.26 -5.62 -12.72
C SER A 37 -24.97 -6.35 -12.36
N TRP A 38 -23.96 -6.29 -13.23
CA TRP A 38 -22.66 -6.93 -13.00
C TRP A 38 -21.89 -6.30 -11.84
N ARG A 39 -21.98 -4.97 -11.70
CA ARG A 39 -21.44 -4.26 -10.53
C ARG A 39 -22.08 -4.71 -9.24
N ALA A 40 -23.41 -4.89 -9.22
CA ALA A 40 -24.14 -5.38 -8.06
C ALA A 40 -23.75 -6.83 -7.73
N ALA A 41 -23.63 -7.69 -8.74
CA ALA A 41 -23.16 -9.07 -8.58
C ALA A 41 -21.74 -9.13 -8.00
N PHE A 42 -20.81 -8.32 -8.52
CA PHE A 42 -19.46 -8.23 -7.95
C PHE A 42 -19.47 -7.68 -6.52
N SER A 43 -20.29 -6.67 -6.23
CA SER A 43 -20.34 -6.04 -4.91
C SER A 43 -20.84 -7.00 -3.82
N SER A 44 -21.79 -7.87 -4.19
CA SER A 44 -22.36 -8.92 -3.34
C SER A 44 -21.52 -10.20 -3.29
N TYR A 45 -20.43 -10.30 -4.07
CA TYR A 45 -19.58 -11.48 -4.10
C TYR A 45 -18.96 -11.73 -2.70
N PRO A 46 -19.20 -12.90 -2.08
CA PRO A 46 -18.86 -13.14 -0.67
C PRO A 46 -17.36 -13.30 -0.42
N SER A 47 -16.57 -13.67 -1.44
CA SER A 47 -15.16 -14.07 -1.29
C SER A 47 -14.18 -13.05 -1.88
N LYS A 48 -14.48 -11.74 -1.81
CA LYS A 48 -13.56 -10.67 -2.26
C LYS A 48 -12.20 -10.72 -1.56
N HIS A 49 -12.18 -11.07 -0.27
CA HIS A 49 -10.94 -11.28 0.48
C HIS A 49 -10.06 -12.41 -0.08
N THR A 50 -10.66 -13.48 -0.62
CA THR A 50 -9.91 -14.54 -1.29
C THR A 50 -9.26 -14.01 -2.57
N LEU A 51 -9.94 -13.14 -3.33
CA LEU A 51 -9.34 -12.49 -4.50
C LEU A 51 -8.17 -11.59 -4.11
N LEU A 52 -8.31 -10.80 -3.03
CA LEU A 52 -7.22 -10.00 -2.47
C LEU A 52 -5.96 -10.82 -2.19
N GLN A 53 -6.15 -12.04 -1.65
CA GLN A 53 -5.04 -12.91 -1.30
C GLN A 53 -4.46 -13.66 -2.51
N MET A 54 -5.20 -13.84 -3.60
CA MET A 54 -4.77 -14.71 -4.70
C MET A 54 -4.25 -13.96 -5.93
N LEU A 55 -4.54 -12.67 -6.04
CA LEU A 55 -4.16 -11.84 -7.18
C LEU A 55 -2.95 -10.98 -6.83
N PRO A 56 -2.01 -10.76 -7.78
CA PRO A 56 -0.87 -9.91 -7.52
C PRO A 56 -1.32 -8.44 -7.40
N PRO A 57 -0.77 -7.67 -6.45
CA PRO A 57 -0.94 -6.23 -6.44
C PRO A 57 -0.54 -5.60 -7.78
N LEU A 58 -1.20 -4.50 -8.11
CA LEU A 58 -0.90 -3.71 -9.30
C LEU A 58 0.19 -2.70 -9.00
N LEU A 59 1.05 -2.43 -9.98
CA LEU A 59 2.12 -1.44 -9.83
C LEU A 59 1.63 -0.09 -10.34
N LEU A 60 1.45 0.87 -9.42
CA LEU A 60 1.13 2.26 -9.75
C LEU A 60 2.43 3.03 -10.00
N GLN A 61 2.63 3.46 -11.24
CA GLN A 61 3.79 4.22 -11.71
C GLN A 61 3.35 5.63 -12.11
N PRO A 62 3.84 6.69 -11.45
CA PRO A 62 3.67 8.04 -11.96
C PRO A 62 4.40 8.19 -13.30
N ASP A 63 3.75 8.82 -14.29
CA ASP A 63 4.36 9.06 -15.59
C ASP A 63 5.47 10.13 -15.44
N VAL A 64 6.73 9.71 -15.55
CA VAL A 64 7.91 10.59 -15.43
C VAL A 64 8.27 11.23 -16.79
N HIS A 65 7.63 10.82 -17.89
CA HIS A 65 7.94 11.36 -19.21
C HIS A 65 6.71 11.98 -19.88
N GLU A 66 6.88 13.20 -20.38
CA GLU A 66 5.91 13.93 -21.19
C GLU A 66 5.58 13.17 -22.48
N CYS A 67 4.71 12.16 -22.40
CA CYS A 67 4.15 11.54 -23.58
C CYS A 67 3.25 12.59 -24.27
N PRO A 68 3.39 12.83 -25.59
CA PRO A 68 2.62 13.88 -26.26
C PRO A 68 1.12 13.60 -26.12
N PRO A 69 0.30 14.64 -25.89
CA PRO A 69 -1.10 14.47 -25.55
C PRO A 69 -1.87 13.87 -26.73
N ARG A 70 -2.29 12.61 -26.60
CA ARG A 70 -3.45 12.10 -27.35
C ARG A 70 -4.73 12.78 -26.80
N PRO A 71 -5.80 12.91 -27.61
CA PRO A 71 -6.94 13.76 -27.27
C PRO A 71 -7.54 13.38 -25.92
N ARG A 72 -7.66 14.40 -25.06
CA ARG A 72 -8.17 14.31 -23.70
C ARG A 72 -9.63 13.88 -23.73
N PRO A 73 -10.08 12.88 -22.95
CA PRO A 73 -11.48 12.84 -22.56
C PRO A 73 -11.75 14.08 -21.71
N PHE A 74 -12.86 14.78 -21.98
CA PHE A 74 -13.25 16.00 -21.29
C PHE A 74 -13.33 15.77 -19.77
N SER A 75 -12.31 16.22 -19.04
CA SER A 75 -12.35 16.36 -17.59
C SER A 75 -12.81 17.78 -17.28
N ASN A 76 -13.98 17.91 -16.66
CA ASN A 76 -14.51 19.18 -16.14
C ASN A 76 -13.83 19.63 -14.84
N SER A 77 -12.70 19.02 -14.45
CA SER A 77 -11.98 19.35 -13.24
C SER A 77 -11.02 20.51 -13.48
N LEU A 78 -11.17 21.60 -12.70
CA LEU A 78 -10.24 22.73 -12.63
C LEU A 78 -8.87 22.35 -12.02
N VAL A 79 -8.69 21.09 -11.60
CA VAL A 79 -7.48 20.59 -10.94
C VAL A 79 -6.52 20.00 -11.97
N PRO A 80 -5.27 20.50 -12.07
CA PRO A 80 -4.24 19.88 -12.89
C PRO A 80 -3.96 18.43 -12.43
N THR A 81 -3.91 17.47 -13.35
CA THR A 81 -3.63 16.06 -13.04
C THR A 81 -2.36 15.57 -13.75
N HIS A 82 -1.63 14.65 -13.12
CA HIS A 82 -0.64 13.80 -13.76
C HIS A 82 -1.30 12.50 -14.21
N SER A 83 -0.85 11.99 -15.36
CA SER A 83 -1.15 10.62 -15.75
C SER A 83 -0.30 9.67 -14.92
N CYS A 84 -0.89 8.56 -14.53
CA CYS A 84 -0.16 7.44 -13.95
C CYS A 84 -0.58 6.16 -14.65
N HIS A 85 0.35 5.23 -14.71
CA HIS A 85 0.16 3.91 -15.29
C HIS A 85 0.01 2.91 -14.16
N VAL A 86 -0.99 2.05 -14.29
CA VAL A 86 -1.21 0.92 -13.39
C VAL A 86 -0.95 -0.33 -14.20
N THR A 87 0.16 -1.00 -13.89
CA THR A 87 0.62 -2.19 -14.59
C THR A 87 0.20 -3.44 -13.83
N ASP A 88 -0.31 -4.44 -14.55
CA ASP A 88 -0.66 -5.74 -13.98
C ASP A 88 0.45 -6.76 -14.22
N LEU A 89 0.88 -7.44 -13.16
CA LEU A 89 1.88 -8.49 -13.23
C LEU A 89 1.34 -9.78 -13.87
N ALA A 90 0.05 -10.05 -13.70
CA ALA A 90 -0.62 -11.19 -14.32
C ALA A 90 -0.83 -10.99 -15.82
N ASN A 91 -0.85 -9.74 -16.29
CA ASN A 91 -1.07 -9.41 -17.69
C ASN A 91 -0.23 -8.19 -18.10
N GLN A 92 1.08 -8.43 -18.31
CA GLN A 92 2.07 -7.39 -18.61
C GLN A 92 1.79 -6.62 -19.91
N GLY A 93 0.93 -7.14 -20.79
CA GLY A 93 0.49 -6.44 -22.01
C GLY A 93 -0.64 -5.43 -21.76
N THR A 94 -1.23 -5.42 -20.56
CA THR A 94 -2.32 -4.53 -20.19
C THR A 94 -1.89 -3.54 -19.12
N TYR A 95 -2.22 -2.27 -19.34
CA TYR A 95 -2.06 -1.22 -18.35
C TYR A 95 -3.33 -0.36 -18.32
N MET A 96 -3.64 0.15 -17.14
CA MET A 96 -4.69 1.15 -16.96
C MET A 96 -4.06 2.52 -16.75
N ARG A 97 -4.57 3.54 -17.45
CA ARG A 97 -4.16 4.93 -17.20
C ARG A 97 -5.12 5.54 -16.20
N CYS A 98 -4.59 6.02 -15.08
CA CYS A 98 -5.34 6.82 -14.11
C CYS A 98 -4.85 8.27 -14.12
N GLN A 99 -5.66 9.17 -13.56
CA GLN A 99 -5.34 10.59 -13.41
C GLN A 99 -5.29 10.88 -11.92
N ILE A 100 -4.15 11.35 -11.44
CA ILE A 100 -3.94 11.72 -10.04
C ILE A 100 -3.67 13.23 -10.00
N PRO A 101 -4.19 13.99 -9.02
CA PRO A 101 -3.90 15.41 -8.90
C PRO A 101 -2.41 15.70 -8.90
N ARG A 102 -2.03 16.85 -9.48
CA ARG A 102 -0.69 17.40 -9.34
C ARG A 102 -0.39 17.70 -7.87
N PHE A 103 0.81 17.32 -7.45
CA PHE A 103 1.34 17.65 -6.14
C PHE A 103 2.82 18.02 -6.30
N SER A 104 3.27 19.04 -5.57
CA SER A 104 4.65 19.51 -5.62
C SER A 104 5.62 18.44 -5.11
N PRO A 105 6.80 18.31 -5.75
CA PRO A 105 7.92 17.62 -5.12
C PRO A 105 8.30 18.33 -3.81
N PHE A 106 8.59 17.55 -2.77
CA PHE A 106 9.21 18.06 -1.54
C PHE A 106 10.41 18.98 -1.84
N GLY A 107 10.37 20.21 -1.33
CA GLY A 107 11.52 21.12 -1.30
C GLY A 107 11.68 22.10 -2.47
N GLU A 108 10.80 22.10 -3.48
CA GLU A 108 10.88 23.13 -4.53
C GLU A 108 10.20 24.45 -4.11
N SER A 109 11.03 25.43 -3.74
CA SER A 109 10.68 26.83 -3.54
C SER A 109 10.44 27.56 -4.88
N LYS A 110 9.46 27.13 -5.67
CA LYS A 110 8.91 27.99 -6.73
C LYS A 110 7.47 28.30 -6.38
N SER A 111 7.11 29.56 -6.47
CA SER A 111 5.78 30.06 -6.15
C SER A 111 4.72 29.22 -6.86
N PRO A 112 3.75 28.63 -6.13
CA PRO A 112 2.74 27.77 -6.72
C PRO A 112 1.87 28.58 -7.69
N GLN A 113 1.65 28.05 -8.90
CA GLN A 113 0.77 28.68 -9.89
C GLN A 113 -0.72 28.44 -9.58
N SER A 114 -1.03 27.47 -8.70
CA SER A 114 -2.38 27.18 -8.19
C SER A 114 -2.38 26.63 -6.76
N PRO A 115 -3.51 26.68 -6.02
CA PRO A 115 -3.65 26.17 -4.64
C PRO A 115 -3.41 24.65 -4.47
N LEU A 116 -3.36 23.89 -5.57
CA LEU A 116 -3.13 22.44 -5.57
C LEU A 116 -1.69 22.07 -5.95
N ASP A 117 -0.93 23.00 -6.55
CA ASP A 117 0.49 22.83 -6.89
C ASP A 117 1.41 22.77 -5.67
N SER A 118 0.84 22.71 -4.46
CA SER A 118 1.56 22.69 -3.19
C SER A 118 1.22 21.51 -2.29
N SER A 119 0.49 20.52 -2.83
CA SER A 119 0.25 19.28 -2.10
C SER A 119 1.51 18.42 -2.09
N TYR A 120 1.68 17.53 -1.12
CA TYR A 120 2.75 16.53 -1.14
C TYR A 120 2.25 15.16 -0.68
N PHE A 121 2.94 14.11 -1.11
CA PHE A 121 2.51 12.73 -0.91
C PHE A 121 2.68 12.28 0.55
N GLY A 122 1.59 11.80 1.17
CA GLY A 122 1.54 11.37 2.58
C GLY A 122 1.52 9.85 2.78
N GLY A 123 0.98 9.10 1.82
CA GLY A 123 1.02 7.64 1.81
C GLY A 123 -0.04 6.99 0.94
N VAL A 124 0.01 5.65 0.87
CA VAL A 124 -1.00 4.82 0.21
C VAL A 124 -1.61 3.85 1.22
N SER A 125 -2.93 3.70 1.20
CA SER A 125 -3.61 2.67 2.00
C SER A 125 -4.93 2.24 1.34
N TYR A 126 -5.18 0.93 1.29
CA TYR A 126 -6.44 0.36 0.78
C TYR A 126 -6.89 0.89 -0.60
N GLY A 127 -5.95 1.05 -1.54
CA GLY A 127 -6.25 1.57 -2.89
C GLY A 127 -6.44 3.08 -2.98
N HIS A 128 -6.20 3.81 -1.89
CA HIS A 128 -6.30 5.27 -1.83
C HIS A 128 -4.93 5.92 -1.69
N LEU A 129 -4.71 6.99 -2.44
CA LEU A 129 -3.62 7.94 -2.22
C LEU A 129 -4.06 8.97 -1.18
N ILE A 130 -3.13 9.30 -0.29
CA ILE A 130 -3.33 10.34 0.71
C ILE A 130 -2.31 11.44 0.44
N LEU A 131 -2.80 12.64 0.15
CA LEU A 131 -2.02 13.84 -0.11
C LEU A 131 -2.24 14.86 1.01
N PHE A 132 -1.19 15.56 1.40
CA PHE A 132 -1.26 16.68 2.33
C PHE A 132 -1.31 17.99 1.56
N ASN A 133 -2.28 18.85 1.90
CA ASN A 133 -2.43 20.20 1.34
C ASN A 133 -1.78 21.25 2.27
N GLN A 134 -1.32 22.38 1.74
CA GLN A 134 -0.96 23.59 2.49
C GLN A 134 -1.99 24.04 3.54
N ASN A 135 -3.28 23.82 3.28
CA ASN A 135 -4.36 24.11 4.24
C ASN A 135 -4.38 23.13 5.43
N GLN A 136 -3.37 22.27 5.56
CA GLN A 136 -3.25 21.24 6.58
C GLN A 136 -4.45 20.29 6.59
N SER A 137 -5.05 20.05 5.44
CA SER A 137 -6.03 18.98 5.24
C SER A 137 -5.37 17.84 4.48
N CYS A 138 -5.97 16.66 4.61
CA CYS A 138 -5.61 15.50 3.80
C CYS A 138 -6.63 15.37 2.67
N LEU A 139 -6.15 15.22 1.44
CA LEU A 139 -6.94 14.82 0.28
C LEU A 139 -6.75 13.31 0.09
N VAL A 140 -7.85 12.56 0.17
CA VAL A 140 -7.86 11.11 -0.03
C VAL A 140 -8.48 10.84 -1.38
N ILE A 141 -7.78 10.10 -2.25
CA ILE A 141 -8.18 9.85 -3.65
C ILE A 141 -8.14 8.36 -3.91
N ASP A 142 -9.22 7.82 -4.43
CA ASP A 142 -9.25 6.46 -4.95
C ASP A 142 -8.48 6.39 -6.29
N VAL A 143 -7.46 5.54 -6.35
CA VAL A 143 -6.56 5.43 -7.51
C VAL A 143 -7.29 5.03 -8.80
N PHE A 144 -8.32 4.20 -8.67
CA PHE A 144 -8.96 3.52 -9.81
C PHE A 144 -10.19 4.25 -10.32
N THR A 145 -10.89 4.94 -9.43
CA THR A 145 -12.11 5.71 -9.76
C THR A 145 -11.85 7.21 -9.85
N GLY A 146 -10.76 7.72 -9.28
CA GLY A 146 -10.46 9.15 -9.19
C GLY A 146 -11.36 9.92 -8.22
N VAL A 147 -12.29 9.24 -7.54
CA VAL A 147 -13.16 9.86 -6.53
C VAL A 147 -12.29 10.33 -5.36
N SER A 148 -12.51 11.55 -4.92
CA SER A 148 -11.71 12.15 -3.84
C SER A 148 -12.55 12.92 -2.85
N PHE A 149 -12.03 13.04 -1.63
CA PHE A 149 -12.61 13.87 -0.58
C PHE A 149 -11.52 14.44 0.31
N SER A 150 -11.83 15.57 0.96
CA SER A 150 -10.91 16.27 1.85
C SER A 150 -11.33 16.11 3.31
N THR A 151 -10.36 15.99 4.20
CA THR A 151 -10.59 16.02 5.65
C THR A 151 -10.77 17.45 6.18
N PRO A 152 -11.29 17.63 7.41
CA PRO A 152 -11.14 18.88 8.15
C PRO A 152 -9.67 19.28 8.30
N LYS A 153 -9.40 20.56 8.57
CA LYS A 153 -8.06 21.09 8.88
C LYS A 153 -7.49 20.41 10.12
N LEU A 154 -6.24 19.94 10.05
CA LEU A 154 -5.52 19.38 11.19
C LEU A 154 -5.25 20.47 12.23
N PRO A 155 -5.31 20.15 13.53
CA PRO A 155 -5.00 21.09 14.60
C PRO A 155 -3.46 21.19 14.79
N VAL A 156 -2.78 21.75 13.78
CA VAL A 156 -1.33 21.97 13.73
C VAL A 156 -0.99 23.41 13.32
N ASP A 157 0.19 23.90 13.69
CA ASP A 157 0.64 25.26 13.35
C ASP A 157 0.87 25.42 11.85
N GLU A 158 0.57 26.60 11.30
CA GLU A 158 0.75 26.91 9.87
C GLU A 158 2.17 26.55 9.39
N ASN A 159 2.28 25.99 8.19
CA ASN A 159 3.53 25.46 7.59
C ASN A 159 4.15 24.23 8.30
N THR A 160 3.36 23.51 9.09
CA THR A 160 3.75 22.21 9.62
C THR A 160 3.91 21.15 8.52
N PHE A 161 5.10 20.53 8.44
CA PHE A 161 5.31 19.30 7.68
C PHE A 161 4.79 18.08 8.44
N LEU A 162 4.13 17.17 7.73
CA LEU A 162 3.54 15.93 8.21
C LEU A 162 4.39 14.76 7.67
N ASP A 163 4.58 13.74 8.49
CA ASP A 163 5.54 12.67 8.19
C ASP A 163 4.93 11.54 7.37
N HIS A 164 3.76 11.05 7.79
CA HIS A 164 3.10 9.91 7.16
C HIS A 164 1.59 9.96 7.41
N ALA A 165 0.81 9.45 6.46
CA ALA A 165 -0.60 9.18 6.64
C ALA A 165 -0.97 7.79 6.17
N SER A 166 -1.84 7.13 6.94
CA SER A 166 -2.36 5.81 6.61
C SER A 166 -3.76 5.62 7.19
N LEU A 167 -4.57 4.86 6.46
CA LEU A 167 -5.86 4.41 6.94
C LEU A 167 -5.69 3.21 7.87
N THR A 168 -6.46 3.17 8.95
CA THR A 168 -6.44 2.07 9.93
C THR A 168 -7.37 0.93 9.57
N ALA A 169 -8.20 1.10 8.54
CA ALA A 169 -9.13 0.12 7.99
C ALA A 169 -9.60 0.64 6.62
N PRO A 170 -10.23 -0.20 5.78
CA PRO A 170 -10.86 0.26 4.54
C PRO A 170 -11.84 1.42 4.81
N LEU A 171 -11.99 2.38 3.89
CA LEU A 171 -12.84 3.56 4.11
C LEU A 171 -14.31 3.21 4.39
N THR A 172 -14.79 2.12 3.82
CA THR A 172 -16.15 1.60 4.01
C THR A 172 -16.32 0.88 5.35
N SER A 173 -15.24 0.56 6.04
CA SER A 173 -15.27 -0.16 7.31
C SER A 173 -15.81 0.72 8.44
N PRO A 174 -16.67 0.19 9.33
CA PRO A 174 -17.06 0.92 10.52
C PRO A 174 -15.83 1.21 11.38
N ASN A 175 -15.74 2.42 11.91
CA ASN A 175 -14.59 2.86 12.71
C ASN A 175 -13.26 2.86 11.94
N SER A 176 -13.29 3.14 10.64
CA SER A 176 -12.08 3.53 9.91
C SER A 176 -11.60 4.92 10.36
N TYR A 177 -10.29 5.04 10.58
CA TYR A 177 -9.63 6.29 10.89
C TYR A 177 -8.53 6.57 9.87
N LEU A 178 -8.38 7.83 9.50
CA LEU A 178 -7.15 8.33 8.91
C LEU A 178 -6.21 8.72 10.05
N MET A 179 -5.06 8.07 10.11
CA MET A 179 -3.99 8.41 11.04
C MET A 179 -2.96 9.26 10.30
N VAL A 180 -2.57 10.38 10.91
CA VAL A 180 -1.50 11.26 10.43
C VAL A 180 -0.46 11.43 11.54
N THR A 181 0.82 11.35 11.17
CA THR A 181 1.94 11.47 12.11
C THR A 181 2.73 12.77 11.89
N LYS A 182 3.16 13.38 12.99
CA LYS A 182 4.11 14.50 13.02
C LYS A 182 5.01 14.35 14.25
N GLY A 183 6.22 13.88 14.07
CA GLY A 183 7.13 13.49 15.14
C GLY A 183 6.42 12.61 16.15
N ARG A 184 6.32 13.08 17.39
CA ARG A 184 5.67 12.34 18.49
C ARG A 184 4.15 12.54 18.59
N HIS A 185 3.56 13.26 17.65
CA HIS A 185 2.12 13.56 17.63
C HIS A 185 1.40 12.73 16.59
N TYR A 186 0.24 12.23 16.99
CA TYR A 186 -0.63 11.37 16.21
C TYR A 186 -2.00 12.01 16.13
N PHE A 187 -2.49 12.20 14.92
CA PHE A 187 -3.80 12.77 14.65
C PHE A 187 -4.67 11.68 14.06
N PHE A 188 -5.82 11.46 14.66
CA PHE A 188 -6.78 10.45 14.24
C PHE A 188 -8.07 11.14 13.83
N TRP A 189 -8.46 10.97 12.57
CA TRP A 189 -9.74 11.41 12.06
C TRP A 189 -10.59 10.20 11.75
N ARG A 190 -11.68 10.03 12.50
CA ARG A 190 -12.69 9.02 12.15
C ARG A 190 -13.34 9.46 10.84
N VAL A 191 -13.41 8.58 9.85
CA VAL A 191 -14.01 8.90 8.56
C VAL A 191 -15.42 9.45 8.75
N GLY A 192 -15.69 10.64 8.19
CA GLY A 192 -16.96 11.37 8.34
C GLY A 192 -17.09 12.25 9.59
N SER A 193 -16.09 12.29 10.47
CA SER A 193 -16.07 13.19 11.64
C SER A 193 -15.82 14.65 11.25
N LYS A 194 -16.28 15.59 12.08
CA LYS A 194 -16.01 17.02 11.92
C LYS A 194 -14.66 17.46 12.50
N SER A 195 -14.03 16.62 13.31
CA SER A 195 -12.82 16.98 14.06
C SER A 195 -11.80 15.85 14.15
N TRP A 196 -10.55 16.25 14.39
CA TRP A 196 -9.41 15.39 14.64
C TRP A 196 -9.21 15.14 16.14
N LEU A 197 -8.72 13.95 16.49
CA LEU A 197 -8.27 13.60 17.82
C LEU A 197 -6.74 13.56 17.85
N ARG A 198 -6.14 14.37 18.72
CA ARG A 198 -4.68 14.39 18.93
C ARG A 198 -4.28 13.45 20.08
N ARG A 199 -3.20 12.71 19.88
CA ARG A 199 -2.50 11.91 20.89
C ARG A 199 -1.00 12.16 20.79
N SER A 200 -0.28 11.97 21.88
CA SER A 200 1.17 12.03 21.92
C SER A 200 1.71 10.78 22.59
N LEU A 201 2.82 10.25 22.09
CA LEU A 201 3.62 9.26 22.81
C LEU A 201 4.81 9.94 23.47
N HIS A 202 5.15 9.49 24.68
CA HIS A 202 6.33 10.01 25.38
C HIS A 202 7.64 9.50 24.73
N ASN A 203 7.65 8.30 24.15
CA ASN A 203 8.85 7.68 23.55
C ASN A 203 8.56 7.09 22.17
N GLY A 204 9.08 7.72 21.11
CA GLY A 204 9.13 7.19 19.74
C GLY A 204 8.17 7.86 18.74
N THR A 205 8.56 7.82 17.46
CA THR A 205 7.73 8.18 16.31
C THR A 205 7.31 6.89 15.63
N ILE A 206 5.99 6.65 15.53
CA ILE A 206 5.46 5.52 14.77
C ILE A 206 5.61 5.86 13.29
N GLU A 207 6.42 5.07 12.59
CA GLU A 207 6.62 5.27 11.15
C GLU A 207 5.67 4.44 10.32
N LYS A 208 5.32 3.25 10.81
CA LYS A 208 4.58 2.26 10.02
C LYS A 208 3.37 1.79 10.80
N VAL A 209 2.26 1.61 10.10
CA VAL A 209 1.06 0.99 10.63
C VAL A 209 0.61 -0.12 9.71
N MET A 210 0.27 -1.26 10.33
CA MET A 210 -0.23 -2.45 9.66
C MET A 210 -1.43 -2.99 10.42
N VAL A 211 -2.47 -3.40 9.71
CA VAL A 211 -3.63 -4.06 10.30
C VAL A 211 -3.44 -5.56 10.17
N PHE A 212 -3.59 -6.28 11.28
CA PHE A 212 -3.41 -7.72 11.31
C PHE A 212 -4.40 -8.35 12.30
N LYS A 213 -5.17 -9.34 11.83
CA LYS A 213 -6.21 -10.03 12.61
C LYS A 213 -7.16 -9.08 13.36
N GLY A 214 -7.54 -7.97 12.71
CA GLY A 214 -8.43 -6.94 13.26
C GLY A 214 -7.78 -6.00 14.29
N GLN A 215 -6.49 -6.15 14.59
CA GLN A 215 -5.72 -5.27 15.45
C GLN A 215 -4.80 -4.37 14.62
N ILE A 216 -4.53 -3.17 15.14
CA ILE A 216 -3.65 -2.20 14.48
C ILE A 216 -2.30 -2.24 15.17
N PHE A 217 -1.29 -2.67 14.44
CA PHE A 217 0.10 -2.67 14.87
C PHE A 217 0.81 -1.45 14.32
N GLY A 218 1.57 -0.77 15.16
CA GLY A 218 2.51 0.26 14.76
C GLY A 218 3.93 -0.16 15.05
N MET A 219 4.88 0.35 14.28
CA MET A 219 6.30 0.12 14.49
C MET A 219 7.06 1.46 14.44
N ASP A 220 7.95 1.66 15.42
CA ASP A 220 8.89 2.78 15.44
C ASP A 220 10.22 2.43 14.75
N ASN A 221 11.14 3.40 14.69
CA ASN A 221 12.46 3.23 14.08
C ASN A 221 13.37 2.22 14.76
N ASP A 222 13.11 1.92 16.04
CA ASP A 222 13.86 0.94 16.81
C ASP A 222 13.24 -0.46 16.68
N CYS A 223 12.35 -0.67 15.70
CA CYS A 223 11.57 -1.89 15.48
C CYS A 223 10.69 -2.29 16.68
N ARG A 224 10.37 -1.33 17.57
CA ARG A 224 9.49 -1.61 18.71
C ARG A 224 8.05 -1.60 18.23
N LEU A 225 7.32 -2.64 18.64
CA LEU A 225 5.91 -2.78 18.31
C LEU A 225 5.02 -2.09 19.33
N ILE A 226 3.93 -1.55 18.81
CA ILE A 226 2.82 -1.02 19.58
C ILE A 226 1.50 -1.57 19.04
N ILE A 227 0.51 -1.70 19.91
CA ILE A 227 -0.88 -1.95 19.53
C ILE A 227 -1.68 -0.67 19.73
N MET A 228 -2.52 -0.35 18.74
CA MET A 228 -3.50 0.72 18.81
C MET A 228 -4.91 0.16 18.91
N ASN A 229 -5.59 0.52 20.00
CA ASN A 229 -7.01 0.26 20.17
C ASN A 229 -7.76 1.58 19.95
N LEU A 230 -8.53 1.72 18.89
CA LEU A 230 -9.20 2.98 18.55
C LEU A 230 -10.55 3.17 19.26
N VAL A 231 -11.21 2.08 19.63
CA VAL A 231 -12.55 2.04 20.23
C VAL A 231 -12.50 1.36 21.61
N PRO A 232 -13.26 1.82 22.63
CA PRO A 232 -14.11 3.03 22.66
C PRO A 232 -13.31 4.34 22.83
N ARG A 233 -12.03 4.25 23.21
CA ARG A 233 -11.11 5.38 23.30
C ARG A 233 -9.77 4.96 22.70
N ILE A 234 -9.15 5.87 21.96
CA ILE A 234 -7.82 5.68 21.38
C ILE A 234 -6.82 5.44 22.51
N ARG A 235 -6.28 4.22 22.56
CA ARG A 235 -5.21 3.77 23.45
C ARG A 235 -4.08 3.22 22.60
N ILE A 236 -2.86 3.62 22.92
CA ILE A 236 -1.65 3.15 22.25
C ILE A 236 -0.77 2.51 23.34
N GLN A 237 -0.42 1.24 23.15
CA GLN A 237 0.30 0.43 24.12
C GLN A 237 1.54 -0.17 23.48
N LYS A 238 2.67 -0.16 24.19
CA LYS A 238 3.89 -0.85 23.75
C LYS A 238 3.77 -2.32 24.05
N ILE A 239 4.22 -3.14 23.10
CA ILE A 239 4.39 -4.58 23.31
C ILE A 239 5.86 -4.81 23.63
N THR A 240 6.13 -5.59 24.67
CA THR A 240 7.47 -6.11 24.91
C THR A 240 7.69 -7.29 23.97
N VAL A 241 8.63 -7.13 23.05
CA VAL A 241 9.03 -8.18 22.12
C VAL A 241 10.49 -8.50 22.37
N ASP A 242 10.76 -9.75 22.73
CA ASP A 242 12.10 -10.28 22.79
C ASP A 242 12.60 -10.49 21.34
N PRO A 243 13.72 -9.85 20.94
CA PRO A 243 14.29 -10.03 19.62
C PRO A 243 14.64 -11.50 19.34
N GLY A 244 14.85 -12.33 20.36
CA GLY A 244 15.17 -13.74 20.20
C GLY A 244 16.61 -13.99 19.72
N GLU A 245 17.13 -15.20 19.98
CA GLU A 245 18.52 -15.60 19.67
C GLU A 245 18.91 -15.36 18.20
N SER A 246 17.97 -15.59 17.26
CA SER A 246 18.21 -15.40 15.84
C SER A 246 18.38 -13.93 15.41
N MET A 247 17.79 -12.99 16.15
CA MET A 247 17.86 -11.55 15.84
C MET A 247 19.00 -10.85 16.60
N HIS A 248 19.46 -11.41 17.72
CA HIS A 248 20.59 -10.88 18.50
C HIS A 248 21.90 -10.76 17.70
N ASN A 249 22.14 -11.63 16.73
CA ASN A 249 23.33 -11.58 15.88
C ASN A 249 23.15 -10.77 14.59
N LYS A 250 21.96 -10.19 14.34
CA LYS A 250 21.57 -9.56 13.06
C LYS A 250 20.84 -8.24 13.26
N TRP A 251 21.30 -7.39 14.17
CA TRP A 251 20.87 -5.99 14.32
C TRP A 251 21.23 -5.08 13.12
N HIS A 252 21.32 -5.65 11.92
CA HIS A 252 21.79 -5.04 10.68
C HIS A 252 20.71 -5.00 9.59
N LEU A 253 19.42 -5.05 9.95
CA LEU A 253 18.32 -4.77 9.01
C LEU A 253 17.96 -3.28 9.06
N PRO A 254 18.60 -2.41 8.26
CA PRO A 254 18.23 -1.01 8.24
C PRO A 254 16.81 -0.85 7.67
N HIS A 255 15.89 -0.31 8.48
CA HIS A 255 14.52 0.10 8.10
C HIS A 255 13.57 -1.04 7.63
N PRO A 256 13.40 -2.13 8.40
CA PRO A 256 12.61 -3.29 7.98
C PRO A 256 11.12 -2.98 7.84
N TRP A 257 10.42 -3.67 6.95
CA TRP A 257 8.98 -3.52 6.70
C TRP A 257 8.16 -4.44 7.60
N LEU A 258 7.04 -3.92 8.12
CA LEU A 258 6.04 -4.71 8.81
C LEU A 258 4.99 -5.16 7.78
N VAL A 259 4.76 -6.47 7.66
CA VAL A 259 3.93 -7.08 6.60
C VAL A 259 2.90 -8.02 7.23
N ALA A 260 1.62 -7.83 6.91
CA ALA A 260 0.61 -8.85 7.17
C ALA A 260 0.61 -9.84 6.00
N CYS A 261 0.96 -11.11 6.26
CA CYS A 261 1.06 -12.16 5.24
C CYS A 261 0.30 -13.40 5.70
N GLY A 262 -0.89 -13.62 5.14
CA GLY A 262 -1.79 -14.68 5.58
C GLY A 262 -2.16 -14.55 7.07
N ASP A 263 -1.79 -15.55 7.86
CA ASP A 263 -1.97 -15.60 9.31
C ASP A 263 -0.71 -15.21 10.10
N MET A 264 0.31 -14.66 9.43
CA MET A 264 1.59 -14.21 9.98
C MET A 264 1.72 -12.68 9.94
N LEU A 265 2.24 -12.10 11.02
CA LEU A 265 2.75 -10.74 11.03
C LEU A 265 4.28 -10.81 10.92
N LEU A 266 4.82 -10.34 9.81
CA LEU A 266 6.23 -10.48 9.47
C LEU A 266 6.96 -9.15 9.60
N LEU A 267 8.18 -9.21 10.13
CA LEU A 267 9.21 -8.20 9.97
C LEU A 267 10.12 -8.66 8.83
N VAL A 268 10.12 -7.94 7.72
CA VAL A 268 10.91 -8.26 6.53
C VAL A 268 11.98 -7.19 6.36
N GLY A 269 13.24 -7.58 6.26
CA GLY A 269 14.34 -6.64 6.05
C GLY A 269 15.32 -7.16 5.04
N CYS A 270 16.10 -6.26 4.44
CA CYS A 270 17.20 -6.62 3.57
C CYS A 270 18.51 -6.55 4.37
N HIS A 271 19.21 -7.68 4.49
CA HIS A 271 20.58 -7.71 4.95
C HIS A 271 21.48 -7.23 3.81
N ARG A 272 22.30 -6.21 4.12
CA ARG A 272 23.25 -5.65 3.17
C ARG A 272 24.58 -6.37 3.32
N SER A 273 25.02 -7.01 2.25
CA SER A 273 26.40 -7.47 2.13
C SER A 273 27.15 -6.48 1.25
N PHE A 274 28.29 -5.95 1.72
CA PHE A 274 29.17 -5.16 0.87
C PHE A 274 30.26 -6.07 0.30
N PRO A 275 30.48 -6.10 -1.04
CA PRO A 275 29.76 -5.40 -2.11
C PRO A 275 28.34 -5.95 -2.37
N SER A 276 27.42 -5.11 -2.88
CA SER A 276 25.96 -5.30 -3.03
C SER A 276 25.50 -6.40 -4.01
N THR A 277 26.33 -7.40 -4.24
CA THR A 277 26.00 -8.64 -4.95
C THR A 277 25.47 -9.73 -4.01
N GLY A 278 25.44 -9.49 -2.70
CA GLY A 278 24.97 -10.43 -1.66
C GLY A 278 23.77 -9.94 -0.85
N ASP A 279 22.99 -8.97 -1.36
CA ASP A 279 21.79 -8.50 -0.68
C ASP A 279 20.77 -9.65 -0.59
N THR A 280 20.34 -9.92 0.64
CA THR A 280 19.45 -11.03 1.01
C THR A 280 18.30 -10.49 1.82
N PHE A 281 17.08 -10.91 1.51
CA PHE A 281 15.94 -10.61 2.35
C PHE A 281 15.76 -11.68 3.41
N GLU A 282 15.52 -11.23 4.63
CA GLU A 282 15.19 -12.07 5.78
C GLU A 282 13.81 -11.69 6.30
N ALA A 283 13.09 -12.68 6.83
CA ALA A 283 11.78 -12.50 7.42
C ALA A 283 11.70 -13.11 8.82
N PHE A 284 11.03 -12.41 9.74
CA PHE A 284 10.78 -12.87 11.10
C PHE A 284 9.29 -12.76 11.39
N ARG A 285 8.65 -13.86 11.83
CA ARG A 285 7.25 -13.86 12.25
C ARG A 285 7.14 -13.49 13.72
N LEU A 286 6.15 -12.67 14.05
CA LEU A 286 5.81 -12.36 15.43
C LEU A 286 5.05 -13.53 16.04
N ASP A 287 5.61 -14.13 17.09
CA ASP A 287 4.92 -15.09 17.94
C ASP A 287 4.36 -14.38 19.18
N LEU A 288 3.03 -14.28 19.22
CA LEU A 288 2.29 -13.72 20.35
C LEU A 288 1.93 -14.78 21.41
N THR A 289 2.25 -16.06 21.19
CA THR A 289 1.94 -17.13 22.17
C THR A 289 2.98 -17.20 23.30
N SER A 290 4.16 -16.64 23.08
CA SER A 290 5.22 -16.49 24.08
C SER A 290 5.04 -15.24 24.94
N GLU A 291 5.45 -15.29 26.22
CA GLU A 291 5.56 -14.11 27.09
C GLU A 291 7.02 -13.92 27.57
N PRO A 292 7.72 -12.83 27.17
CA PRO A 292 7.30 -11.82 26.19
C PRO A 292 7.14 -12.40 24.77
N ALA A 293 6.43 -11.67 23.89
CA ALA A 293 6.31 -12.05 22.49
C ALA A 293 7.69 -12.15 21.83
N LYS A 294 7.85 -13.01 20.83
CA LYS A 294 9.17 -13.28 20.22
C LYS A 294 9.15 -13.12 18.71
N TRP A 295 10.26 -12.63 18.16
CA TRP A 295 10.51 -12.74 16.73
C TRP A 295 11.13 -14.10 16.40
N MET A 296 10.50 -14.84 15.50
CA MET A 296 10.95 -16.15 15.06
C MET A 296 11.35 -16.08 13.59
N LYS A 297 12.56 -16.51 13.24
CA LYS A 297 13.02 -16.54 11.85
C LYS A 297 12.09 -17.42 11.00
N VAL A 298 11.80 -16.95 9.79
CA VAL A 298 11.03 -17.67 8.78
C VAL A 298 12.01 -18.13 7.70
N GLU A 299 12.19 -19.44 7.56
CA GLU A 299 13.10 -20.02 6.56
C GLU A 299 12.50 -19.99 5.15
N LYS A 300 11.17 -20.10 5.05
CA LYS A 300 10.42 -20.05 3.79
C LYS A 300 9.05 -19.41 3.99
N LEU A 301 8.62 -18.61 3.02
CA LEU A 301 7.26 -18.07 2.95
C LEU A 301 6.25 -19.09 2.37
N GLU A 302 6.68 -20.32 2.09
CA GLU A 302 5.89 -21.33 1.39
C GLU A 302 5.32 -20.78 0.07
N ASN A 303 4.01 -20.85 -0.13
CA ASN A 303 3.31 -20.43 -1.33
C ASN A 303 3.00 -18.92 -1.39
N TRP A 304 3.64 -18.10 -0.55
CA TRP A 304 3.41 -16.65 -0.51
C TRP A 304 4.47 -15.88 -1.28
N ALA A 305 4.05 -14.73 -1.80
CA ALA A 305 4.89 -13.67 -2.33
C ALA A 305 4.57 -12.34 -1.64
N ILE A 306 5.61 -11.55 -1.35
CA ILE A 306 5.50 -10.23 -0.70
C ILE A 306 5.92 -9.15 -1.69
N PHE A 307 5.21 -8.03 -1.68
CA PHE A 307 5.43 -6.89 -2.57
C PHE A 307 5.84 -5.68 -1.73
N ILE A 308 7.03 -5.15 -2.01
CA ILE A 308 7.63 -4.03 -1.28
C ILE A 308 7.94 -2.90 -2.25
N SER A 309 7.55 -1.68 -1.89
CA SER A 309 7.90 -0.47 -2.64
C SER A 309 9.06 0.26 -1.96
N THR A 310 9.80 1.04 -2.74
CA THR A 310 10.91 1.89 -2.26
C THR A 310 10.42 3.02 -1.36
N ASP A 311 9.24 3.57 -1.66
CA ASP A 311 8.64 4.67 -0.89
C ASP A 311 8.25 4.20 0.51
N ASP A 312 8.83 4.85 1.51
CA ASP A 312 8.65 4.53 2.91
C ASP A 312 7.22 4.74 3.41
N ARG A 313 6.41 5.52 2.68
CA ARG A 313 4.99 5.81 2.97
C ARG A 313 4.03 4.78 2.36
N SER A 314 4.54 3.75 1.66
CA SER A 314 3.74 2.65 1.12
C SER A 314 3.62 1.48 2.09
N GLN A 315 2.46 0.84 2.11
CA GLN A 315 2.25 -0.41 2.85
C GLN A 315 2.69 -1.60 1.99
N PRO A 316 3.48 -2.54 2.54
CA PRO A 316 3.75 -3.80 1.89
C PRO A 316 2.47 -4.62 1.70
N LEU A 317 2.44 -5.40 0.62
CA LEU A 317 1.32 -6.27 0.27
C LEU A 317 1.80 -7.71 0.10
N CYS A 318 0.89 -8.66 0.06
CA CYS A 318 1.22 -10.07 -0.20
C CYS A 318 0.13 -10.75 -1.03
N CYS A 319 0.50 -11.83 -1.71
CA CYS A 319 -0.44 -12.74 -2.35
C CYS A 319 0.05 -14.20 -2.23
N MET A 320 -0.87 -15.13 -2.41
CA MET A 320 -0.71 -16.58 -2.28
C MET A 320 -0.83 -17.24 -3.65
N ASN A 321 -0.04 -18.29 -3.86
CA ASN A 321 0.05 -19.07 -5.11
C ASN A 321 0.38 -18.20 -6.34
N PRO A 322 1.51 -17.45 -6.30
CA PRO A 322 1.91 -16.56 -7.38
C PRO A 322 2.11 -17.27 -8.73
N GLU A 323 2.31 -18.59 -8.75
CA GLU A 323 2.42 -19.41 -9.96
C GLU A 323 1.19 -19.28 -10.86
N ARG A 324 0.01 -18.96 -10.30
CA ARG A 324 -1.24 -18.77 -11.06
C ARG A 324 -1.15 -17.66 -12.11
N TRP A 325 -0.28 -16.69 -11.89
CA TRP A 325 -0.05 -15.57 -12.80
C TRP A 325 1.38 -15.57 -13.37
N GLY A 326 2.12 -16.67 -13.21
CA GLY A 326 3.51 -16.80 -13.68
C GLY A 326 4.56 -16.24 -12.72
N GLY A 327 4.17 -15.88 -11.50
CA GLY A 327 5.06 -15.49 -10.42
C GLY A 327 5.74 -16.68 -9.73
N ARG A 328 6.48 -16.39 -8.66
CA ARG A 328 7.25 -17.37 -7.89
C ARG A 328 6.89 -17.29 -6.41
N SER A 329 6.61 -18.45 -5.81
CA SER A 329 6.47 -18.61 -4.37
C SER A 329 7.79 -18.34 -3.64
N ASN A 330 7.74 -18.23 -2.32
CA ASN A 330 8.89 -17.92 -1.47
C ASN A 330 9.68 -16.67 -1.93
N SER A 331 8.98 -15.67 -2.46
CA SER A 331 9.62 -14.55 -3.16
C SER A 331 9.18 -13.17 -2.65
N ILE A 332 10.10 -12.21 -2.74
CA ILE A 332 9.88 -10.79 -2.47
C ILE A 332 10.04 -10.04 -3.79
N TYR A 333 8.97 -9.36 -4.20
CA TYR A 333 8.91 -8.50 -5.36
C TYR A 333 9.20 -7.07 -4.93
N PHE A 334 10.33 -6.55 -5.38
CA PHE A 334 10.80 -5.21 -5.06
C PHE A 334 10.88 -4.37 -6.34
N TYR A 335 10.25 -3.20 -6.35
CA TYR A 335 10.38 -2.30 -7.48
C TYR A 335 11.67 -1.48 -7.38
N PHE A 336 12.46 -1.44 -8.45
CA PHE A 336 13.69 -0.65 -8.49
C PHE A 336 13.60 0.44 -9.57
N HIS A 337 13.89 1.68 -9.17
CA HIS A 337 13.74 2.86 -10.02
C HIS A 337 14.63 2.77 -11.28
N ASP A 338 15.87 2.33 -11.15
CA ASP A 338 16.82 2.39 -12.27
C ASP A 338 16.61 1.28 -13.32
N SER A 339 15.87 0.22 -12.99
CA SER A 339 15.54 -0.85 -13.94
C SER A 339 14.20 -0.66 -14.64
N ASN A 340 13.42 0.38 -14.30
CA ASN A 340 12.03 0.58 -14.75
C ASN A 340 11.16 -0.70 -14.61
N ASN A 341 11.55 -1.60 -13.72
CA ASN A 341 10.97 -2.93 -13.58
C ASN A 341 11.15 -3.44 -12.14
N TRP A 342 10.32 -4.40 -11.74
CA TRP A 342 10.47 -5.10 -10.47
C TRP A 342 11.50 -6.22 -10.56
N ILE A 343 12.05 -6.57 -9.40
CA ILE A 343 13.04 -7.62 -9.21
C ILE A 343 12.46 -8.60 -8.19
N ASN A 344 12.59 -9.89 -8.45
CA ASN A 344 12.19 -10.93 -7.53
C ASN A 344 13.41 -11.46 -6.76
N PHE A 345 13.31 -11.48 -5.44
CA PHE A 345 14.28 -12.09 -4.53
C PHE A 345 13.66 -13.35 -3.94
N GLU A 346 14.37 -14.47 -3.97
CA GLU A 346 13.95 -15.62 -3.15
C GLU A 346 14.37 -15.36 -1.70
N LEU A 347 13.49 -15.65 -0.73
CA LEU A 347 13.79 -15.42 0.68
C LEU A 347 15.07 -16.17 1.10
N ASP A 348 15.90 -15.52 1.91
CA ASP A 348 17.18 -16.04 2.41
C ASP A 348 18.20 -16.44 1.33
N LYS A 349 17.98 -16.05 0.06
CA LYS A 349 18.95 -16.25 -1.03
C LYS A 349 19.42 -14.92 -1.61
N PRO A 350 20.72 -14.79 -1.94
CA PRO A 350 21.23 -13.60 -2.58
C PRO A 350 20.64 -13.48 -3.99
N LEU A 351 20.57 -12.25 -4.48
CA LEU A 351 20.21 -12.01 -5.87
C LEU A 351 21.17 -12.77 -6.79
N GLN A 352 20.66 -13.73 -7.57
CA GLN A 352 21.46 -14.40 -8.59
C GLN A 352 21.72 -13.43 -9.73
N GLY A 353 22.86 -12.74 -9.68
CA GLY A 353 23.30 -11.85 -10.75
C GLY A 353 23.95 -12.62 -11.89
N ASN A 354 23.51 -12.36 -13.13
CA ASN A 354 24.38 -12.53 -14.29
C ASN A 354 25.30 -11.29 -14.38
N ALA A 355 26.42 -11.38 -15.11
CA ALA A 355 27.39 -10.27 -15.26
C ALA A 355 26.80 -8.93 -15.77
N SER A 356 25.53 -8.93 -16.19
CA SER A 356 24.75 -7.79 -16.67
C SER A 356 23.69 -7.27 -15.68
N THR A 357 23.51 -7.85 -14.49
CA THR A 357 22.62 -7.28 -13.47
C THR A 357 23.33 -6.13 -12.76
N PRO A 358 22.80 -4.91 -12.80
CA PRO A 358 23.42 -3.77 -12.12
C PRO A 358 23.52 -4.04 -10.61
N THR A 359 24.52 -3.41 -9.98
CA THR A 359 24.65 -3.35 -8.53
C THR A 359 23.41 -2.66 -7.95
N ILE A 360 22.45 -3.44 -7.47
CA ILE A 360 21.18 -2.91 -6.94
C ILE A 360 21.39 -2.49 -5.49
N PHE A 361 21.07 -1.23 -5.19
CA PHE A 361 21.07 -0.72 -3.83
C PHE A 361 19.65 -0.74 -3.27
N ILE A 362 19.37 -1.71 -2.40
CA ILE A 362 18.07 -1.78 -1.72
C ILE A 362 18.07 -0.77 -0.57
N CYS A 363 17.49 0.38 -0.84
CA CYS A 363 17.28 1.45 0.12
C CYS A 363 15.80 1.78 0.20
N ARG A 364 15.27 1.75 1.42
CA ARG A 364 14.03 2.45 1.74
C ARG A 364 14.33 3.95 1.67
N GLY A 365 13.57 4.70 0.89
CA GLY A 365 13.84 6.10 0.64
C GLY A 365 12.58 6.94 0.64
N ARG A 366 12.69 8.17 1.09
CA ARG A 366 11.65 9.19 0.95
C ARG A 366 12.09 10.17 -0.11
N ALA A 367 11.57 10.00 -1.32
CA ALA A 367 11.78 10.96 -2.40
C ALA A 367 10.75 12.10 -2.31
N SER A 368 11.11 13.21 -2.94
CA SER A 368 10.25 14.38 -3.05
C SER A 368 8.98 14.11 -3.83
N MET A 369 9.08 13.28 -4.87
CA MET A 369 7.98 12.74 -5.64
C MET A 369 7.59 11.35 -5.15
N MET A 370 6.31 11.00 -5.33
CA MET A 370 5.84 9.63 -5.13
C MET A 370 6.64 8.68 -6.01
N GLN A 371 7.19 7.62 -5.43
CA GLN A 371 7.84 6.55 -6.19
C GLN A 371 6.81 5.50 -6.60
N PRO A 372 7.09 4.69 -7.63
CA PRO A 372 6.24 3.56 -7.99
C PRO A 372 5.90 2.68 -6.78
N THR A 373 4.62 2.36 -6.64
CA THR A 373 4.07 1.75 -5.43
C THR A 373 3.09 0.65 -5.76
N TRP A 374 3.13 -0.44 -4.99
CA TRP A 374 2.16 -1.53 -5.10
C TRP A 374 0.81 -1.14 -4.49
N VAL A 375 -0.26 -1.38 -5.25
CA VAL A 375 -1.63 -1.01 -4.88
C VAL A 375 -2.62 -2.10 -5.24
N VAL A 376 -3.75 -2.13 -4.54
CA VAL A 376 -4.88 -3.02 -4.84
C VAL A 376 -6.15 -2.18 -4.86
N PRO A 377 -7.12 -2.43 -5.78
CA PRO A 377 -8.31 -1.60 -5.87
C PRO A 377 -9.14 -1.61 -4.59
N SER A 378 -9.64 -0.44 -4.20
CA SER A 378 -10.35 -0.21 -2.94
C SER A 378 -11.57 -1.12 -2.76
N MET A 379 -12.28 -1.42 -3.85
CA MET A 379 -13.52 -2.20 -3.85
C MET A 379 -13.34 -3.64 -3.33
N PHE A 380 -12.12 -4.16 -3.34
CA PHE A 380 -11.83 -5.50 -2.83
C PHE A 380 -11.73 -5.57 -1.30
N TYR A 381 -11.61 -4.42 -0.64
CA TYR A 381 -11.54 -4.32 0.81
C TYR A 381 -12.92 -4.12 1.48
N SER A 382 -14.01 -4.26 0.71
CA SER A 382 -15.39 -3.95 1.13
C SER A 382 -16.21 -5.16 1.56
#